data_AF-A0A7C6HGX2-F1
#
_entry.id   AF-A0A7C6HGX2-F1
#
_cell.length_a   1.000
_cell.length_b   1.000
_cell.length_c   1.000
_cell.angle_alpha   90.00
_cell.angle_beta   90.00
_cell.angle_gamma   90.00
#
_symmetry.space_group_name_H-M   'P 1'
#
loop_
_entity.id
_entity.type
_entity.pdbx_description
1 polymer ?
#
loop_
_entity_poly.entity_id
_entity_poly.type
_entity_poly.pdbx_seq_one_letter_code
_entity_poly.pdbx_strand_id
1 'polypeptide(L)'
;MNNNKNNEKSRETRRWARPRDFIILGSLTIIALALLLIPNWLNPADSIQVFIYHDGEVIDQFIMEEGVARILSYEENPAVEIQQWPDQSIAFIRSDCPDQVCVHAGRLRVAGQFAACLPNGFVIVLEGAVDAEGVDTLA
;
A
#
# COMPACT_ATOMS: atom_id res chain seq x y z
N MET A 1 -57.87 -17.87 43.23
CA MET A 1 -57.66 -16.97 44.38
C MET A 1 -56.17 -16.66 44.46
N ASN A 2 -55.77 -15.41 44.16
CA ASN A 2 -54.61 -14.69 44.71
C ASN A 2 -53.22 -15.35 44.59
N ASN A 3 -52.15 -14.71 44.09
CA ASN A 3 -51.68 -13.35 44.31
C ASN A 3 -50.42 -13.19 43.43
N ASN A 4 -50.30 -12.16 42.59
CA ASN A 4 -49.83 -10.82 42.97
C ASN A 4 -48.28 -10.69 42.90
N LYS A 5 -47.87 -9.54 42.37
CA LYS A 5 -46.61 -8.82 42.56
C LYS A 5 -45.49 -9.16 41.57
N ASN A 6 -45.34 -8.30 40.57
CA ASN A 6 -44.39 -7.19 40.62
C ASN A 6 -42.95 -7.69 40.55
N ASN A 7 -42.29 -7.55 39.40
CA ASN A 7 -41.07 -6.74 39.37
C ASN A 7 -40.63 -6.44 37.94
N GLU A 8 -41.10 -5.30 37.47
CA GLU A 8 -40.48 -4.42 36.52
C GLU A 8 -39.03 -4.09 36.97
N LYS A 9 -38.06 -4.99 36.75
CA LYS A 9 -36.67 -4.70 37.15
C LYS A 9 -35.60 -5.50 36.40
N SER A 10 -35.42 -5.20 35.14
CA SER A 10 -34.06 -5.16 34.58
C SER A 10 -34.03 -4.21 33.39
N ARG A 11 -34.05 -2.91 33.69
CA ARG A 11 -33.23 -1.99 32.91
C ARG A 11 -31.81 -2.51 33.03
N GLU A 12 -31.39 -3.39 32.12
CA GLU A 12 -29.98 -3.64 31.85
C GLU A 12 -29.41 -2.30 31.38
N THR A 13 -29.07 -1.47 32.35
CA THR A 13 -27.99 -0.52 32.21
C THR A 13 -26.78 -1.39 31.94
N ARG A 14 -26.56 -1.72 30.66
CA ARG A 14 -25.35 -2.43 30.23
C ARG A 14 -24.20 -1.59 30.72
N ARG A 15 -23.60 -2.09 31.80
CA ARG A 15 -22.58 -1.40 32.58
C ARG A 15 -21.51 -1.02 31.59
N TRP A 16 -21.42 0.28 31.34
CA TRP A 16 -20.30 0.96 30.72
C TRP A 16 -19.03 0.19 31.07
N ALA A 17 -18.37 -0.32 30.03
CA ALA A 17 -17.34 -1.37 30.07
C ALA A 17 -16.49 -1.33 31.33
N ARG A 18 -16.31 -2.50 31.98
CA ARG A 18 -15.45 -2.57 33.16
C ARG A 18 -14.05 -2.10 32.76
N PRO A 19 -13.29 -1.44 33.65
CA PRO A 19 -11.93 -0.96 33.32
C PRO A 19 -11.01 -2.09 32.81
N ARG A 20 -11.30 -3.34 33.21
CA ARG A 20 -10.61 -4.55 32.73
C ARG A 20 -10.88 -4.89 31.26
N ASP A 21 -12.06 -4.56 30.73
CA ASP A 21 -12.40 -4.83 29.33
C ASP A 21 -11.64 -3.86 28.41
N PHE A 22 -11.38 -2.63 28.87
CA PHE A 22 -10.50 -1.68 28.17
C PHE A 22 -9.04 -2.15 28.13
N ILE A 23 -8.57 -2.88 29.15
CA ILE A 23 -7.22 -3.46 29.14
C ILE A 23 -7.10 -4.53 28.06
N ILE A 24 -8.09 -5.44 27.98
CA ILE A 24 -8.10 -6.51 26.97
C ILE A 24 -8.20 -5.92 25.56
N LEU A 25 -9.10 -4.94 25.37
CA LEU A 25 -9.26 -4.26 24.09
C LEU A 25 -7.98 -3.51 23.70
N GLY A 26 -7.39 -2.76 24.62
CA GLY A 26 -6.15 -2.03 24.39
C GLY A 26 -4.98 -2.95 24.04
N SER A 27 -4.81 -4.07 24.76
CA SER A 27 -3.75 -5.03 24.44
C SER A 27 -3.94 -5.66 23.06
N LEU A 28 -5.18 -6.00 22.69
CA LEU A 28 -5.47 -6.57 21.36
C LEU A 28 -5.16 -5.56 20.25
N THR A 29 -5.56 -4.30 20.42
CA THR A 29 -5.27 -3.23 19.46
C THR A 29 -3.77 -2.97 19.34
N ILE A 30 -3.03 -2.97 20.45
CA ILE A 30 -1.57 -2.77 20.44
C ILE A 30 -0.88 -3.94 19.72
N ILE A 31 -1.28 -5.19 19.98
CA ILE A 31 -0.71 -6.37 19.31
C ILE A 31 -0.98 -6.31 17.80
N ALA A 32 -2.20 -5.96 17.39
CA ALA A 32 -2.54 -5.81 15.99
C ALA A 32 -1.72 -4.71 15.31
N LEU A 33 -1.56 -3.56 15.99
CA LEU A 33 -0.76 -2.45 15.47
C LEU A 33 0.73 -2.81 15.38
N ALA A 34 1.25 -3.53 16.37
CA ALA A 34 2.63 -4.02 16.37
C ALA A 34 2.88 -4.97 15.20
N LEU A 35 2.01 -5.95 14.96
CA LEU A 35 2.13 -6.87 13.83
C LEU A 35 2.14 -6.15 12.47
N LEU A 36 1.46 -5.00 12.37
CA LEU A 36 1.37 -4.21 11.14
C LEU A 36 2.58 -3.28 10.97
N LEU A 37 3.05 -2.64 12.05
CA LEU A 37 4.13 -1.64 12.00
C LEU A 37 5.55 -2.23 12.06
N ILE A 38 5.74 -3.34 12.80
CA ILE A 38 7.04 -4.01 12.96
C ILE A 38 7.68 -4.40 11.62
N PRO A 39 7.01 -5.11 10.68
CA PRO A 39 7.65 -5.52 9.43
C PRO A 39 8.09 -4.35 8.56
N ASN A 40 7.33 -3.24 8.55
CA ASN A 40 7.66 -2.02 7.81
C ASN A 40 8.86 -1.26 8.40
N TRP A 41 9.19 -1.47 9.67
CA TRP A 41 10.35 -0.84 10.32
C TRP A 41 11.60 -1.71 10.32
N LEU A 42 11.46 -3.04 10.40
CA LEU A 42 12.62 -3.93 10.39
C LEU A 42 13.12 -4.26 8.99
N ASN A 43 12.25 -4.23 7.98
CA ASN A 43 12.62 -4.44 6.58
C ASN A 43 12.25 -3.19 5.79
N PRO A 44 12.98 -2.07 5.94
CA PRO A 44 12.97 -1.08 4.88
C PRO A 44 13.42 -1.82 3.63
N ALA A 45 12.60 -1.87 2.58
CA ALA A 45 13.04 -2.41 1.31
C ALA A 45 14.23 -1.55 0.87
N ASP A 46 15.44 -2.09 1.03
CA ASP A 46 16.69 -1.34 0.81
C ASP A 46 16.85 -0.97 -0.67
N SER A 47 16.09 -1.63 -1.54
CA SER A 47 15.94 -1.26 -2.93
C SER A 47 14.47 -1.37 -3.37
N ILE A 48 14.02 -0.37 -4.13
CA ILE A 48 12.68 -0.35 -4.73
C ILE A 48 12.84 -0.81 -6.18
N GLN A 49 12.15 -1.89 -6.55
CA GLN A 49 12.09 -2.36 -7.93
C GLN A 49 10.87 -1.78 -8.62
N VAL A 50 11.08 -1.21 -9.81
CA VAL A 50 10.03 -0.67 -10.66
C VAL A 50 9.71 -1.68 -11.73
N PHE A 51 8.43 -2.03 -11.83
CA PHE A 51 7.89 -2.83 -12.91
C PHE A 51 6.95 -1.96 -13.75
N ILE A 52 7.18 -1.98 -15.06
CA ILE A 52 6.34 -1.28 -16.03
C ILE A 52 5.68 -2.33 -16.89
N TYR A 53 4.35 -2.38 -16.77
CA TYR A 53 3.49 -3.27 -17.50
C TYR A 53 2.82 -2.52 -18.64
N HIS A 54 2.65 -3.19 -19.77
CA HIS A 54 1.82 -2.76 -20.88
C HIS A 54 0.92 -3.92 -21.29
N ASP A 55 -0.40 -3.70 -21.29
CA ASP A 55 -1.41 -4.73 -21.60
C ASP A 55 -1.27 -6.05 -20.79
N GLY A 56 -0.68 -5.96 -19.59
CA GLY A 56 -0.48 -7.09 -18.68
C GLY A 56 0.87 -7.81 -18.83
N GLU A 57 1.74 -7.39 -19.74
CA GLU A 57 3.10 -7.92 -19.90
C GLU A 57 4.14 -6.93 -19.35
N VAL A 58 5.18 -7.42 -18.67
CA VAL A 58 6.29 -6.58 -18.19
C VAL A 58 7.19 -6.21 -19.36
N ILE A 59 7.17 -4.94 -19.74
CA ILE A 59 7.99 -4.41 -20.84
C ILE A 59 9.33 -3.86 -20.34
N ASP A 60 9.38 -3.40 -19.09
CA ASP A 60 10.59 -2.84 -18.50
C ASP A 60 10.59 -3.11 -16.99
N GLN A 61 11.78 -3.42 -16.47
CA GLN A 61 12.00 -3.64 -15.05
C GLN A 61 13.39 -3.12 -14.67
N PHE A 62 13.45 -2.31 -13.62
CA PHE A 62 14.72 -1.78 -13.12
C PHE A 62 14.62 -1.44 -11.64
N ILE A 63 15.78 -1.42 -10.98
CA ILE A 63 15.88 -1.00 -9.58
C ILE A 63 16.00 0.52 -9.55
N MET A 64 15.26 1.18 -8.66
CA MET A 64 15.42 2.62 -8.43
C MET A 64 16.75 2.86 -7.73
N GLU A 65 17.71 3.42 -8.48
CA GLU A 65 18.95 3.94 -7.91
C GLU A 65 18.75 5.40 -7.48
N GLU A 66 19.25 5.75 -6.29
CA GLU A 66 19.26 7.11 -5.80
C GLU A 66 20.22 7.98 -6.63
N GLY A 67 19.78 9.19 -7.01
CA GLY A 67 20.58 10.10 -7.84
C GLY A 67 20.41 9.94 -9.36
N VAL A 68 19.62 8.96 -9.82
CA VAL A 68 19.39 8.74 -11.27
C VAL A 68 18.11 9.43 -11.73
N ALA A 69 18.24 10.32 -12.71
CA ALA A 69 17.11 10.84 -13.47
C ALA A 69 17.06 10.17 -14.85
N ARG A 70 15.93 9.55 -15.19
CA ARG A 70 15.68 9.02 -16.53
C ARG A 70 14.28 9.37 -16.99
N ILE A 71 14.15 9.64 -18.29
CA ILE A 71 12.87 9.79 -18.95
C ILE A 71 12.67 8.50 -19.76
N LEU A 72 11.53 7.87 -19.54
CA LEU A 72 11.10 6.64 -20.17
C LEU A 72 10.00 6.99 -21.16
N SER A 73 10.29 6.74 -22.43
CA SER A 73 9.33 6.85 -23.52
C SER A 73 9.31 5.51 -24.23
N TYR A 74 8.11 4.97 -24.45
CA TYR A 74 7.90 3.67 -25.06
C TYR A 74 7.37 3.85 -26.48
N GLU A 75 7.76 2.95 -27.39
CA GLU A 75 7.36 3.02 -28.80
C GLU A 75 5.91 2.57 -29.00
N GLU A 76 5.36 1.75 -28.08
CA GLU A 76 3.95 1.38 -28.07
C GLU A 76 3.02 2.60 -27.93
N ASN A 77 3.44 3.62 -27.17
CA ASN A 77 2.68 4.86 -27.05
C ASN A 77 3.59 6.06 -26.74
N PRO A 78 4.03 6.82 -27.77
CA PRO A 78 4.90 7.99 -27.57
C PRO A 78 4.20 9.15 -26.86
N ALA A 79 2.88 9.06 -26.64
CA ALA A 79 2.12 10.08 -25.94
C ALA A 79 2.14 9.90 -24.42
N VAL A 80 2.66 8.77 -23.92
CA VAL A 80 2.89 8.50 -22.50
C VAL A 80 4.37 8.72 -22.18
N GLU A 81 4.66 9.72 -21.34
CA GLU A 81 6.01 9.98 -20.85
C GLU A 81 6.06 9.74 -19.35
N ILE A 82 6.97 8.86 -18.94
CA ILE A 82 7.24 8.55 -17.54
C ILE A 82 8.60 9.13 -17.18
N GLN A 83 8.71 9.77 -16.02
CA GLN A 83 9.97 10.30 -15.54
C GLN A 83 10.29 9.77 -14.15
N GLN A 84 11.54 9.32 -14.01
CA GLN A 84 12.17 9.08 -12.72
C GLN A 84 13.04 10.27 -12.35
N TRP A 85 13.01 10.64 -11.09
CA TRP A 85 13.83 11.67 -10.49
C TRP A 85 14.87 11.07 -9.53
N PRO A 86 15.94 11.83 -9.23
CA PRO A 86 17.02 11.38 -8.35
C PRO A 86 16.60 11.14 -6.90
N ASP A 87 15.41 11.60 -6.49
CA ASP A 87 14.83 11.41 -5.16
C ASP A 87 14.09 10.07 -5.01
N GLN A 88 14.43 9.07 -5.85
CA GLN A 88 13.76 7.76 -5.92
C GLN A 88 12.24 7.90 -6.12
N SER A 89 11.86 8.88 -6.96
CA SER A 89 10.45 9.06 -7.31
C SER A 89 10.23 8.84 -8.80
N ILE A 90 9.08 8.26 -9.13
CA ILE A 90 8.65 8.05 -10.51
C ILE A 90 7.23 8.57 -10.68
N ALA A 91 6.93 9.18 -11.83
CA ALA A 91 5.58 9.63 -12.16
C ALA A 91 5.35 9.64 -13.66
N PHE A 92 4.07 9.63 -14.05
CA PHE A 92 3.66 10.02 -15.39
C PHE A 92 3.72 11.54 -15.52
N ILE A 93 4.56 12.04 -16.42
CA ILE A 93 4.65 13.47 -16.77
C ILE A 93 3.58 13.84 -17.77
N ARG A 94 3.34 12.93 -18.72
CA ARG A 94 2.45 13.18 -19.84
C ARG A 94 1.72 11.90 -20.21
N SER A 95 0.46 12.06 -20.61
CA SER A 95 -0.36 11.02 -21.18
C SER A 95 -1.40 11.67 -22.09
N ASP A 96 -1.79 11.01 -23.17
CA ASP A 96 -2.88 11.47 -24.06
C ASP A 96 -4.26 10.93 -23.64
N CYS A 97 -4.35 10.31 -22.45
CA CYS A 97 -5.63 9.79 -21.96
C CYS A 97 -6.56 10.93 -21.51
N PRO A 98 -7.88 10.81 -21.72
CA PRO A 98 -8.85 11.84 -21.31
C PRO A 98 -8.95 11.97 -19.79
N ASP A 99 -8.77 10.87 -19.07
CA ASP A 99 -8.96 10.81 -17.62
C ASP A 99 -7.80 11.44 -16.86
N GLN A 100 -6.59 11.47 -17.44
CA GLN A 100 -5.36 12.00 -16.84
C GLN A 100 -5.06 11.47 -15.42
N VAL A 101 -5.69 10.37 -14.99
CA VAL A 101 -5.59 9.86 -13.61
C VAL A 101 -4.14 9.49 -13.27
N CYS A 102 -3.42 8.93 -14.24
CA CYS A 102 -2.00 8.60 -14.10
C CYS A 102 -1.11 9.82 -13.82
N VAL A 103 -1.37 10.96 -14.50
CA VAL A 103 -0.64 12.22 -14.27
C VAL A 103 -1.04 12.84 -12.93
N HIS A 104 -2.33 12.78 -12.58
CA HIS A 104 -2.84 13.28 -11.30
C HIS A 104 -2.40 12.43 -10.10
N ALA A 105 -2.08 11.14 -10.30
CA ALA A 105 -1.53 10.28 -9.25
C ALA A 105 -0.19 10.82 -8.71
N GLY A 106 0.56 11.57 -9.53
CA GLY A 106 1.77 12.24 -9.13
C GLY A 106 2.93 11.28 -8.88
N ARG A 107 3.80 11.64 -7.93
CA ARG A 107 5.07 10.95 -7.67
C ARG A 107 4.88 9.76 -6.73
N LEU A 108 5.24 8.59 -7.22
CA LEU A 108 5.34 7.35 -6.47
C LEU A 108 6.75 7.21 -5.91
N ARG A 109 6.86 6.89 -4.62
CA ARG A 109 8.14 6.82 -3.88
C ARG A 109 8.25 5.60 -2.97
N VAL A 110 7.12 4.97 -2.65
CA VAL A 110 7.05 3.92 -1.62
C VAL A 110 6.72 2.60 -2.28
N ALA A 111 7.42 1.53 -1.87
CA ALA A 111 7.08 0.17 -2.24
C ALA A 111 5.60 -0.15 -1.92
N GLY A 112 4.92 -0.82 -2.84
CA GLY A 112 3.48 -1.09 -2.81
C GLY A 112 2.62 0.01 -3.44
N GLN A 113 3.18 1.16 -3.80
CA GLN A 113 2.46 2.15 -4.60
C GLN A 113 2.43 1.73 -6.07
N PHE A 114 1.34 2.08 -6.75
CA PHE A 114 1.17 1.84 -8.17
C PHE A 114 0.39 2.97 -8.83
N ALA A 115 0.62 3.15 -10.13
CA ALA A 115 -0.14 4.08 -10.95
C ALA A 115 -0.45 3.44 -12.30
N ALA A 116 -1.71 3.52 -12.72
CA ALA A 116 -2.19 2.90 -13.94
C ALA A 116 -2.78 3.95 -14.88
N CYS A 117 -2.44 3.84 -16.16
CA CYS A 117 -3.09 4.52 -17.25
C CYS A 117 -3.95 3.50 -18.00
N LEU A 118 -5.17 3.26 -17.49
CA LEU A 118 -6.06 2.23 -18.01
C LEU A 118 -6.35 2.36 -19.52
N PRO A 119 -6.63 3.55 -20.09
CA PRO A 119 -6.92 3.67 -21.52
C PRO A 119 -5.74 3.33 -22.43
N ASN A 120 -4.50 3.54 -21.96
CA ASN A 120 -3.28 3.25 -22.72
C ASN A 120 -2.64 1.92 -22.31
N GLY A 121 -3.22 1.15 -21.39
CA GLY A 121 -2.70 -0.15 -20.97
C GLY A 121 -1.43 -0.12 -20.11
N PHE A 122 -0.91 1.05 -19.72
CA PHE A 122 0.32 1.17 -18.93
C PHE A 122 0.05 1.06 -17.43
N VAL A 123 0.86 0.30 -16.71
CA VAL A 123 0.83 0.22 -15.24
C VAL A 123 2.25 0.26 -14.69
N ILE A 124 2.50 1.16 -13.75
CA ILE A 124 3.74 1.21 -12.98
C ILE A 124 3.45 0.63 -11.60
N VAL A 125 4.25 -0.34 -11.17
CA VAL A 125 4.20 -0.92 -9.83
C VAL A 125 5.57 -0.78 -9.18
N LEU A 126 5.59 -0.24 -7.97
CA LEU A 126 6.79 -0.18 -7.13
C LEU A 126 6.72 -1.38 -6.19
N GLU A 127 7.66 -2.29 -6.29
CA GLU A 127 7.79 -3.41 -5.35
C GLU A 127 9.03 -3.21 -4.49
N GLY A 128 8.94 -3.62 -3.23
CA GLY A 128 10.12 -3.67 -2.37
C GLY A 128 10.94 -4.88 -2.77
N ALA A 129 12.15 -4.69 -3.26
CA ALA A 129 13.06 -5.80 -3.46
C ALA A 129 13.50 -6.27 -2.06
N VAL A 130 12.96 -7.43 -1.66
CA VAL A 130 13.51 -8.19 -0.55
C VAL A 130 14.78 -8.84 -1.06
N ASP A 131 15.91 -8.32 -0.61
CA ASP A 131 17.14 -9.08 -0.52
C ASP A 131 16.82 -10.41 0.17
N ALA A 132 16.79 -11.48 -0.63
CA ALA A 132 16.47 -12.84 -0.24
C ALA A 132 17.61 -13.45 0.59
N GLU A 133 18.07 -12.74 1.61
CA GLU A 133 19.13 -13.15 2.51
C GLU A 133 18.57 -13.25 3.93
N GLY A 134 17.78 -14.29 4.23
CA GLY A 134 17.65 -14.71 5.63
C GLY A 134 16.42 -15.46 6.13
N VAL A 135 15.42 -15.81 5.31
CA VAL A 135 14.27 -16.59 5.83
C VAL A 135 13.82 -17.61 4.81
N ASP A 136 14.56 -18.70 4.69
CA ASP A 136 14.03 -20.03 4.34
C ASP A 136 15.17 -21.07 4.39
N THR A 137 15.57 -21.46 5.60
CA THR A 137 16.29 -22.72 5.81
C THR A 137 15.65 -23.50 6.97
N LEU A 138 14.37 -23.87 6.83
CA LEU A 138 13.73 -24.92 7.64
C LEU A 138 12.68 -25.65 6.78
N ALA A 139 13.12 -26.62 5.98
CA ALA A 139 12.29 -27.68 5.40
C ALA A 139 12.89 -29.04 5.76
#